data_AF-A0A7Z7FLR7-F1
#
_entry.id   AF-A0A7Z7FLR7-F1
#
_cell.length_a   1.000
_cell.length_b   1.000
_cell.length_c   1.000
_cell.angle_alpha   90.00
_cell.angle_beta   90.00
_cell.angle_gamma   90.00
#
_symmetry.space_group_name_H-M   'P 1'
#
loop_
_entity.id
_entity.type
_entity.pdbx_description
1 polymer ?
#
loop_
_entity_poly.entity_id
_entity_poly.type
_entity_poly.pdbx_seq_one_letter_code
_entity_poly.pdbx_strand_id
1 'polypeptide(L)'
;MVVKPARLRPQVALIVEALELSFAPRPKHHVEFEALDKTLLKEVKRITKREHLRLLKNRDPKYLASATYQRLLEKYSGPVYLRVCEWGIFVFEDKSSMKHGQFHFCVKLKFLPDAIVNDPFIIDDISTPHGYQALDLVITDLMRSFIHEQYDGPGSIDLDEGDHFAEAMTFEIEGDGEDSDDHDLDTFGIAEGLKKLLCDGKFDRYFLDIVKKTQKIHAKYGRLKS
;
A
#
# COMPACT_ATOMS: atom_id res chain seq x y z
N MET A 1 2.02 -16.94 -22.39
CA MET A 1 0.92 -15.97 -22.53
C MET A 1 1.49 -14.58 -22.32
N VAL A 2 1.48 -13.71 -23.33
CA VAL A 2 1.85 -12.30 -23.15
C VAL A 2 0.65 -11.63 -22.47
N VAL A 3 0.76 -11.38 -21.16
CA VAL A 3 -0.23 -10.58 -20.43
C VAL A 3 -0.12 -9.17 -20.99
N LYS A 4 -1.07 -8.77 -21.84
CA LYS A 4 -1.17 -7.37 -22.25
C LYS A 4 -1.42 -6.55 -20.98
N PRO A 5 -0.73 -5.42 -20.77
CA PRO A 5 -1.07 -4.53 -19.68
C PRO A 5 -2.57 -4.26 -19.73
N ALA A 6 -3.24 -4.28 -18.57
CA ALA A 6 -4.57 -3.70 -18.47
C ALA A 6 -4.45 -2.29 -19.09
N ARG A 7 -5.24 -2.00 -20.14
CA ARG A 7 -5.16 -0.72 -20.83
C ARG A 7 -5.45 0.36 -19.80
N LEU A 8 -4.41 1.07 -19.37
CA LEU A 8 -4.60 2.28 -18.59
C LEU A 8 -5.43 3.24 -19.42
N ARG A 9 -6.34 3.95 -18.74
CA ARG A 9 -7.02 5.07 -19.36
C ARG A 9 -5.95 6.11 -19.71
N PRO A 10 -5.98 6.73 -20.91
CA PRO A 10 -4.95 7.68 -21.33
C PRO A 10 -4.69 8.78 -20.31
N GLN A 11 -5.74 9.25 -19.64
CA GLN A 11 -5.69 10.26 -18.58
C GLN A 11 -4.83 9.82 -17.38
N VAL A 12 -4.77 8.53 -17.07
CA VAL A 12 -4.01 7.98 -15.93
C VAL A 12 -2.53 7.74 -16.29
N ALA A 13 -2.18 7.70 -17.57
CA ALA A 13 -0.79 7.52 -18.00
C ALA A 13 0.11 8.68 -17.53
N LEU A 14 -0.43 9.90 -17.42
CA LEU A 14 0.29 11.07 -16.90
C LEU A 14 0.75 10.86 -15.45
N ILE A 15 -0.09 10.28 -14.61
CA ILE A 15 0.24 9.99 -13.20
C ILE A 15 1.35 8.93 -13.13
N VAL A 16 1.25 7.90 -13.96
CA VAL A 16 2.26 6.84 -14.05
C VAL A 16 3.62 7.39 -14.47
N GLU A 17 3.65 8.28 -15.46
CA GLU A 17 4.87 8.94 -15.92
C GLU A 17 5.44 9.88 -14.86
N ALA A 18 4.60 10.73 -14.25
CA ALA A 18 5.02 11.70 -13.25
C ALA A 18 5.60 11.05 -11.98
N LEU A 19 5.12 9.86 -11.64
CA LEU A 19 5.61 9.06 -10.51
C LEU A 19 6.75 8.09 -10.88
N GLU A 20 7.19 8.09 -12.13
CA GLU A 20 8.26 7.23 -12.64
C GLU A 20 7.97 5.73 -12.40
N LEU A 21 6.72 5.32 -12.57
CA LEU A 21 6.30 3.95 -12.31
C LEU A 21 6.70 3.01 -13.44
N SER A 22 7.21 1.85 -13.05
CA SER A 22 7.50 0.76 -13.97
C SER A 22 6.33 -0.22 -14.02
N PHE A 23 5.96 -0.68 -15.21
CA PHE A 23 5.05 -1.81 -15.37
C PHE A 23 5.85 -3.12 -15.28
N ALA A 24 5.93 -3.69 -14.09
CA ALA A 24 6.80 -4.83 -13.80
C ALA A 24 6.13 -5.81 -12.81
N PRO A 25 6.57 -7.07 -12.77
CA PRO A 25 6.20 -7.98 -11.70
C PRO A 25 6.65 -7.41 -10.35
N ARG A 26 5.81 -7.60 -9.32
CA ARG A 26 6.19 -7.24 -7.96
C ARG A 26 7.33 -8.14 -7.46
N PRO A 27 8.18 -7.66 -6.54
CA PRO A 27 9.19 -8.49 -5.90
C PRO A 27 8.57 -9.74 -5.27
N LYS A 28 9.22 -10.88 -5.46
CA LYS A 28 8.69 -12.20 -5.10
C LYS A 28 8.30 -12.30 -3.62
N HIS A 29 9.09 -11.70 -2.73
CA HIS A 29 8.81 -11.74 -1.29
C HIS A 29 7.51 -11.01 -0.92
N HIS A 30 7.21 -9.87 -1.56
CA HIS A 30 5.92 -9.16 -1.38
C HIS A 30 4.75 -10.01 -1.90
N VAL A 31 4.91 -10.62 -3.06
CA VAL A 31 3.88 -11.46 -3.69
C VAL A 31 3.55 -12.68 -2.82
N GLU A 32 4.57 -13.39 -2.34
CA GLU A 32 4.40 -14.54 -1.45
C GLU A 32 3.77 -14.13 -0.12
N PHE A 33 4.18 -13.00 0.45
CA PHE A 33 3.65 -12.49 1.70
C PHE A 33 2.15 -12.15 1.60
N GLU A 34 1.76 -11.35 0.62
CA GLU A 34 0.37 -10.96 0.42
C GLU A 34 -0.52 -12.15 0.03
N ALA A 35 0.00 -13.08 -0.77
CA ALA A 35 -0.70 -14.31 -1.11
C ALA A 35 -0.99 -15.15 0.15
N LEU A 36 -0.02 -15.29 1.05
CA LEU A 36 -0.20 -16.01 2.31
C LEU A 36 -1.17 -15.27 3.24
N ASP A 37 -1.02 -13.94 3.39
CA ASP A 37 -1.94 -13.10 4.19
C ASP A 37 -3.39 -13.31 3.76
N LYS A 38 -3.67 -13.17 2.46
CA LYS A 38 -5.01 -13.39 1.92
C LYS A 38 -5.49 -14.83 2.01
N THR A 39 -4.59 -15.79 1.99
CA THR A 39 -4.95 -17.20 2.19
C THR A 39 -5.41 -17.43 3.63
N LEU A 40 -4.64 -16.93 4.59
CA LEU A 40 -4.97 -17.03 6.02
C LEU A 40 -6.30 -16.34 6.35
N LEU A 41 -6.55 -15.12 5.84
CA LEU A 41 -7.83 -14.42 6.02
C LEU A 41 -9.03 -15.20 5.44
N LYS A 42 -8.80 -15.99 4.39
CA LYS A 42 -9.85 -16.80 3.75
C LYS A 42 -10.08 -18.12 4.47
N GLU A 43 -9.01 -18.82 4.83
CA GLU A 43 -9.08 -20.21 5.31
C GLU A 43 -9.12 -20.33 6.84
N VAL A 44 -8.54 -19.37 7.57
CA VAL A 44 -8.45 -19.41 9.03
C VAL A 44 -9.41 -18.40 9.62
N LYS A 45 -10.61 -18.87 9.98
CA LYS A 45 -11.63 -18.01 10.60
C LYS A 45 -11.41 -17.90 12.11
N ARG A 46 -11.71 -16.73 12.67
CA ARG A 46 -11.73 -16.46 14.12
C ARG A 46 -10.37 -16.62 14.83
N ILE A 47 -9.29 -16.16 14.20
CA ILE A 47 -7.98 -16.01 14.86
C ILE A 47 -7.75 -14.55 15.28
N THR A 48 -6.95 -14.36 16.31
CA THR A 48 -6.52 -13.02 16.74
C THR A 48 -5.49 -12.46 15.75
N LYS A 49 -5.34 -11.12 15.70
CA LYS A 49 -4.29 -10.44 14.92
C LYS A 49 -2.92 -11.08 15.18
N ARG A 50 -2.55 -11.25 16.44
CA ARG A 50 -1.26 -11.84 16.84
C ARG A 50 -1.05 -13.27 16.33
N GLU A 51 -2.09 -14.10 16.36
CA GLU A 51 -2.01 -15.47 15.83
C GLU A 51 -1.88 -15.47 14.29
N HIS A 52 -2.57 -14.57 13.60
CA HIS A 52 -2.41 -14.37 12.17
C HIS A 52 -0.98 -13.97 11.80
N LEU A 53 -0.41 -13.00 12.51
CA LEU A 53 1.00 -12.57 12.33
C LEU A 53 1.99 -13.69 12.62
N ARG A 54 1.70 -14.55 13.61
CA ARG A 54 2.51 -15.74 13.90
C ARG A 54 2.50 -16.73 12.72
N LEU A 55 1.32 -17.00 12.15
CA LEU A 55 1.18 -17.88 10.97
C LEU A 55 1.88 -17.29 9.74
N LEU A 56 1.77 -15.98 9.53
CA LEU A 56 2.49 -15.26 8.48
C LEU A 56 4.01 -15.41 8.64
N LYS A 57 4.53 -15.10 9.83
CA LYS A 57 5.98 -15.18 10.12
C LYS A 57 6.52 -16.61 9.97
N ASN A 58 5.78 -17.59 10.45
CA ASN A 58 6.20 -18.99 10.40
C ASN A 58 6.06 -19.62 9.01
N ARG A 59 5.34 -18.97 8.09
CA ARG A 59 5.08 -19.47 6.73
C ARG A 59 4.65 -20.94 6.73
N ASP A 60 3.62 -21.24 7.54
CA ASP A 60 3.19 -22.62 7.79
C ASP A 60 2.94 -23.40 6.48
N PRO A 61 3.64 -24.54 6.26
CA PRO A 61 3.56 -25.31 5.01
C PRO A 61 2.15 -25.73 4.62
N LYS A 62 1.25 -25.92 5.60
CA LYS A 62 -0.15 -26.28 5.34
C LYS A 62 -0.84 -25.28 4.42
N TYR A 63 -0.63 -23.98 4.64
CA TYR A 63 -1.28 -22.93 3.86
C TYR A 63 -0.54 -22.63 2.57
N LEU A 64 0.80 -22.76 2.57
CA LEU A 64 1.60 -22.62 1.34
C LEU A 64 1.27 -23.70 0.30
N ALA A 65 0.88 -24.90 0.74
CA ALA A 65 0.45 -25.97 -0.14
C ALA A 65 -1.02 -25.85 -0.59
N SER A 66 -1.79 -24.88 -0.08
CA SER A 66 -3.21 -24.79 -0.37
C SER A 66 -3.47 -24.29 -1.79
N ALA A 67 -4.57 -24.77 -2.41
CA ALA A 67 -5.00 -24.31 -3.72
C ALA A 67 -5.34 -22.80 -3.71
N THR A 68 -5.82 -22.27 -2.58
CA THR A 68 -6.09 -20.84 -2.43
C THR A 68 -4.81 -20.03 -2.53
N TYR A 69 -3.74 -20.47 -1.86
CA TYR A 69 -2.44 -19.81 -1.92
C TYR A 69 -1.88 -19.84 -3.33
N GLN A 70 -1.87 -21.00 -4.01
CA GLN A 70 -1.34 -21.10 -5.38
C GLN A 70 -2.08 -20.18 -6.35
N ARG A 71 -3.42 -20.10 -6.25
CA ARG A 71 -4.23 -19.18 -7.06
C ARG A 71 -3.93 -17.71 -6.76
N LEU A 72 -3.75 -17.35 -5.48
CA LEU A 72 -3.43 -15.98 -5.07
C LEU A 72 -2.00 -15.59 -5.48
N LEU A 73 -1.05 -16.51 -5.35
CA LEU A 73 0.32 -16.34 -5.79
C LEU A 73 0.39 -16.04 -7.29
N GLU A 74 -0.32 -16.83 -8.11
CA GLU A 74 -0.43 -16.59 -9.55
C GLU A 74 -1.08 -15.22 -9.85
N LYS A 75 -2.21 -14.91 -9.20
CA LYS A 75 -2.89 -13.62 -9.34
C LYS A 75 -1.96 -12.43 -9.05
N TYR A 76 -1.19 -12.54 -7.96
CA TYR A 76 -0.34 -11.47 -7.45
C TYR A 76 1.03 -11.37 -8.12
N SER A 77 1.45 -12.40 -8.85
CA SER A 77 2.68 -12.42 -9.65
C SER A 77 2.57 -11.64 -10.96
N GLY A 78 1.36 -11.23 -11.34
CA GLY A 78 1.14 -10.40 -12.53
C GLY A 78 1.87 -9.06 -12.46
N PRO A 79 2.20 -8.47 -13.61
CA PRO A 79 2.80 -7.14 -13.65
C PRO A 79 1.80 -6.06 -13.20
N VAL A 80 2.31 -5.07 -12.47
CA VAL A 80 1.55 -3.90 -11.98
C VAL A 80 2.40 -2.64 -12.18
N TYR A 81 1.76 -1.47 -12.08
CA TYR A 81 2.49 -0.20 -12.02
C TYR A 81 3.01 0.01 -10.61
N LEU A 82 4.34 0.08 -10.46
CA LEU A 82 4.99 0.18 -9.16
C LEU A 82 6.26 1.02 -9.22
N ARG A 83 6.68 1.51 -8.06
CA ARG A 83 8.04 2.03 -7.83
C ARG A 83 8.73 1.23 -6.73
N VAL A 84 9.98 0.85 -6.97
CA VAL A 84 10.85 0.25 -5.95
C VAL A 84 11.59 1.36 -5.22
N CYS A 85 11.53 1.35 -3.90
CA CYS A 85 12.11 2.37 -3.02
C CYS A 85 13.06 1.72 -2.01
N GLU A 86 13.88 2.50 -1.30
CA GLU A 86 14.78 1.95 -0.26
C GLU A 86 14.01 1.26 0.89
N TRP A 87 12.80 1.73 1.18
CA TRP A 87 11.96 1.22 2.27
C TRP A 87 11.05 0.04 1.84
N GLY A 88 10.94 -0.28 0.54
CA GLY A 88 10.05 -1.31 0.01
C GLY A 88 9.52 -0.96 -1.38
N ILE A 89 8.22 -1.11 -1.60
CA ILE A 89 7.58 -0.73 -2.87
C ILE A 89 6.30 0.07 -2.61
N PHE A 90 5.87 0.87 -3.57
CA PHE A 90 4.44 1.19 -3.68
C PHE A 90 3.87 0.79 -5.03
N VAL A 91 2.58 0.48 -4.99
CA VAL A 91 1.80 0.03 -6.14
C VAL A 91 0.72 1.05 -6.43
N PHE A 92 0.54 1.36 -7.71
CA PHE A 92 -0.51 2.21 -8.20
C PHE A 92 -1.70 1.38 -8.71
N GLU A 93 -2.90 1.76 -8.28
CA GLU A 93 -4.16 1.17 -8.74
C GLU A 93 -5.12 2.28 -9.21
N ASP A 94 -5.62 2.16 -10.43
CA ASP A 94 -6.76 2.95 -10.91
C ASP A 94 -8.06 2.28 -10.45
N LYS A 95 -8.81 2.96 -9.57
CA LYS A 95 -10.09 2.52 -9.02
C LYS A 95 -11.28 3.30 -9.55
N SER A 96 -11.05 4.15 -10.53
CA SER A 96 -12.10 5.00 -11.06
C SER A 96 -13.22 4.17 -11.67
N SER A 97 -14.46 4.65 -11.52
CA SER A 97 -15.65 3.92 -11.92
C SER A 97 -16.74 4.85 -12.44
N MET A 98 -17.63 4.32 -13.28
CA MET A 98 -18.87 5.00 -13.64
C MET A 98 -19.98 4.50 -12.72
N LYS A 99 -20.63 5.38 -11.96
CA LYS A 99 -21.83 5.04 -11.17
C LYS A 99 -22.96 6.00 -11.55
N HIS A 100 -24.12 5.44 -11.89
CA HIS A 100 -25.33 6.21 -12.24
C HIS A 100 -25.12 7.28 -13.34
N GLY A 101 -24.20 7.04 -14.28
CA GLY A 101 -23.89 8.00 -15.37
C GLY A 101 -22.82 9.03 -14.99
N GLN A 102 -22.47 9.14 -13.71
CA GLN A 102 -21.41 10.01 -13.22
C GLN A 102 -20.08 9.27 -13.17
N PHE A 103 -19.03 9.96 -13.57
CA PHE A 103 -17.67 9.45 -13.49
C PHE A 103 -17.06 9.81 -12.13
N HIS A 104 -16.72 8.78 -11.36
CA HIS A 104 -15.98 8.91 -10.11
C HIS A 104 -14.54 8.54 -10.37
N PHE A 105 -13.66 9.52 -10.24
CA PHE A 105 -12.23 9.27 -10.27
C PHE A 105 -11.76 8.80 -8.90
N CYS A 106 -10.90 7.78 -8.91
CA CYS A 106 -10.19 7.33 -7.72
C CYS A 106 -8.85 6.71 -8.14
N VAL A 107 -7.76 7.27 -7.63
CA VAL A 107 -6.42 6.67 -7.70
C VAL A 107 -5.96 6.27 -6.33
N LYS A 108 -5.41 5.06 -6.23
CA LYS A 108 -4.93 4.49 -4.98
C LYS A 108 -3.44 4.16 -5.09
N LEU A 109 -2.67 4.63 -4.12
CA LEU A 109 -1.28 4.25 -3.90
C LEU A 109 -1.21 3.37 -2.64
N LYS A 110 -0.63 2.17 -2.79
CA LYS A 110 -0.45 1.21 -1.70
C LYS A 110 1.01 1.12 -1.30
N PHE A 111 1.33 1.44 -0.05
CA PHE A 111 2.71 1.44 0.46
C PHE A 111 2.99 0.12 1.18
N LEU A 112 3.93 -0.65 0.63
CA LEU A 112 4.29 -2.00 1.06
C LEU A 112 5.76 -2.01 1.51
N PRO A 113 6.06 -1.64 2.77
CA PRO A 113 7.43 -1.63 3.25
C PRO A 113 7.99 -3.03 3.46
N ASP A 114 9.27 -3.23 3.10
CA ASP A 114 9.97 -4.51 3.33
C ASP A 114 10.03 -4.87 4.82
N ALA A 115 9.99 -3.87 5.70
CA ALA A 115 9.98 -4.06 7.15
C ALA A 115 8.82 -4.95 7.63
N ILE A 116 7.63 -4.84 7.02
CA ILE A 116 6.47 -5.67 7.36
C ILE A 116 6.66 -7.10 6.86
N VAL A 117 7.13 -7.26 5.62
CA VAL A 117 7.38 -8.60 5.05
C VAL A 117 8.46 -9.35 5.83
N ASN A 118 9.49 -8.63 6.29
CA ASN A 118 10.61 -9.19 7.05
C ASN A 118 10.24 -9.51 8.52
N ASP A 119 9.44 -8.66 9.16
CA ASP A 119 8.92 -8.92 10.50
C ASP A 119 7.46 -8.46 10.65
N PRO A 120 6.49 -9.36 10.44
CA PRO A 120 5.07 -9.01 10.49
C PRO A 120 4.61 -8.53 11.87
N PHE A 121 5.37 -8.77 12.93
CA PHE A 121 5.02 -8.25 14.26
C PHE A 121 5.27 -6.74 14.40
N ILE A 122 5.84 -6.08 13.39
CA ILE A 122 6.00 -4.63 13.38
C ILE A 122 4.66 -3.87 13.29
N ILE A 123 3.61 -4.55 12.84
CA ILE A 123 2.23 -4.05 12.83
C ILE A 123 1.42 -4.55 14.02
N ASP A 124 2.01 -5.22 15.01
CA ASP A 124 1.33 -5.62 16.27
C ASP A 124 1.48 -4.53 17.33
N ASP A 125 0.47 -4.35 18.19
CA ASP A 125 0.54 -3.35 19.25
C ASP A 125 1.55 -3.73 20.35
N ILE A 126 2.46 -2.82 20.65
CA ILE A 126 3.45 -2.99 21.72
C ILE A 126 3.07 -2.17 22.95
N SER A 127 3.09 -2.80 24.12
CA SER A 127 2.89 -2.08 25.37
C SER A 127 4.19 -1.37 25.72
N THR A 128 4.18 -0.04 25.59
CA THR A 128 5.29 0.80 26.04
C THR A 128 4.80 1.79 27.09
N PRO A 129 5.69 2.30 27.97
CA PRO A 129 5.34 3.34 28.95
C PRO A 129 4.79 4.64 28.31
N HIS A 130 4.99 4.82 26.99
CA HIS A 130 4.58 6.00 26.24
C HIS A 130 3.49 5.71 25.19
N GLY A 131 2.89 4.52 25.21
CA GLY A 131 1.75 4.19 24.34
C GLY A 131 2.07 4.00 22.85
N TYR A 132 3.31 3.62 22.49
CA TYR A 132 3.68 3.37 21.09
C TYR A 132 2.76 2.37 20.38
N GLN A 133 2.31 2.77 19.20
CA GLN A 133 1.38 2.07 18.32
C GLN A 133 2.11 1.25 17.25
N ALA A 134 1.37 0.36 16.58
CA ALA A 134 1.81 -0.43 15.43
C ALA A 134 2.30 0.44 14.24
N LEU A 135 3.14 -0.12 13.36
CA LEU A 135 3.75 0.63 12.24
C LEU A 135 2.74 1.28 11.30
N ASP A 136 1.70 0.54 10.94
CA ASP A 136 0.59 0.99 10.09
C ASP A 136 -0.08 2.25 10.65
N LEU A 137 -0.37 2.26 11.95
CA LEU A 137 -0.89 3.42 12.68
C LEU A 137 0.07 4.60 12.63
N VAL A 138 1.33 4.38 13.05
CA VAL A 138 2.33 5.45 13.19
C VAL A 138 2.68 6.06 11.84
N ILE A 139 2.82 5.24 10.78
CA ILE A 139 3.06 5.76 9.43
C ILE A 139 1.86 6.58 8.97
N THR A 140 0.64 6.04 9.09
CA THR A 140 -0.56 6.72 8.60
C THR A 140 -0.74 8.08 9.28
N ASP A 141 -0.60 8.14 10.62
CA ASP A 141 -0.75 9.38 11.38
C ASP A 141 0.33 10.42 11.03
N LEU A 142 1.60 10.03 11.02
CA LEU A 142 2.70 10.96 10.76
C LEU A 142 2.76 11.41 9.29
N MET A 143 2.43 10.51 8.37
CA MET A 143 2.39 10.84 6.95
C MET A 143 1.15 11.66 6.58
N ARG A 144 0.03 11.52 7.30
CA ARG A 144 -1.19 12.31 7.05
C ARG A 144 -0.92 13.81 7.10
N SER A 145 -0.30 14.29 8.18
CA SER A 145 0.06 15.72 8.29
C SER A 145 1.00 16.15 7.17
N PHE A 146 2.04 15.36 6.88
CA PHE A 146 2.98 15.66 5.81
C PHE A 146 2.30 15.73 4.44
N ILE A 147 1.43 14.76 4.11
CA ILE A 147 0.75 14.68 2.82
C ILE A 147 -0.22 15.85 2.64
N HIS A 148 -1.06 16.15 3.64
CA HIS A 148 -1.99 17.29 3.55
C HIS A 148 -1.29 18.65 3.46
N GLU A 149 -0.10 18.80 4.04
CA GLU A 149 0.69 20.03 3.93
C GLU A 149 1.42 20.18 2.59
N GLN A 150 1.81 19.06 1.95
CA GLN A 150 2.69 19.08 0.78
C GLN A 150 1.95 18.84 -0.55
N TYR A 151 0.82 18.14 -0.53
CA TYR A 151 0.02 17.92 -1.73
C TYR A 151 -0.84 19.15 -2.04
N ASP A 152 -0.72 19.66 -3.27
CA ASP A 152 -1.42 20.83 -3.78
C ASP A 152 -2.20 20.55 -5.07
N GLY A 153 -2.36 19.28 -5.44
CA GLY A 153 -3.17 18.87 -6.59
C GLY A 153 -4.68 18.84 -6.28
N PRO A 154 -5.52 18.61 -7.31
CA PRO A 154 -6.97 18.54 -7.15
C PRO A 154 -7.44 17.17 -6.64
N GLY A 155 -8.64 17.16 -6.05
CA GLY A 155 -9.26 15.95 -5.48
C GLY A 155 -9.19 15.91 -3.96
N SER A 156 -10.08 15.13 -3.35
CA SER A 156 -10.04 14.86 -1.91
C SER A 156 -9.02 13.77 -1.63
N ILE A 157 -8.15 14.02 -0.67
CA ILE A 157 -7.18 13.05 -0.17
C ILE A 157 -7.81 12.25 0.96
N ASP A 158 -7.73 10.93 0.86
CA ASP A 158 -7.93 10.04 1.99
C ASP A 158 -6.67 9.20 2.25
N LEU A 159 -6.40 8.97 3.53
CA LEU A 159 -5.33 8.07 3.97
C LEU A 159 -5.96 7.07 4.93
N ASP A 160 -5.64 5.80 4.73
CA ASP A 160 -6.10 4.73 5.60
C ASP A 160 -4.96 3.79 5.96
N GLU A 161 -5.11 3.15 7.10
CA GLU A 161 -4.37 1.96 7.47
C GLU A 161 -4.78 0.88 6.46
N GLY A 162 -3.83 0.29 5.74
CA GLY A 162 -4.19 -0.62 4.66
C GLY A 162 -5.06 -1.80 5.12
N ASP A 163 -5.92 -2.30 4.24
CA ASP A 163 -6.90 -3.38 4.51
C ASP A 163 -6.24 -4.76 4.82
N HIS A 164 -4.91 -4.82 4.80
CA HIS A 164 -4.11 -6.04 4.79
C HIS A 164 -2.91 -5.85 5.70
N PHE A 165 -2.48 -6.94 6.34
CA PHE A 165 -1.26 -6.96 7.15
C PHE A 165 0.04 -6.81 6.32
N ALA A 166 -0.06 -6.55 5.02
CA ALA A 166 1.05 -6.23 4.12
C ALA A 166 1.16 -4.72 3.82
N GLU A 167 0.07 -3.98 4.00
CA GLU A 167 -0.04 -2.56 3.63
C GLU A 167 0.19 -1.70 4.87
N ALA A 168 1.19 -0.82 4.83
CA ALA A 168 1.44 0.11 5.94
C ALA A 168 0.54 1.35 5.87
N MET A 169 0.16 1.74 4.65
CA MET A 169 -0.63 2.92 4.38
C MET A 169 -1.20 2.80 2.97
N THR A 170 -2.43 3.25 2.82
CA THR A 170 -3.00 3.55 1.51
C THR A 170 -3.28 5.04 1.41
N PHE A 171 -2.99 5.60 0.24
CA PHE A 171 -3.23 7.00 -0.08
C PHE A 171 -4.12 7.05 -1.32
N GLU A 172 -5.31 7.60 -1.15
CA GLU A 172 -6.33 7.71 -2.19
C GLU A 172 -6.58 9.18 -2.52
N ILE A 173 -6.72 9.45 -3.81
CA ILE A 173 -7.19 10.75 -4.30
C ILE A 173 -8.47 10.46 -5.07
N GLU A 174 -9.56 11.05 -4.60
CA GLU A 174 -10.89 10.89 -5.17
C GLU A 174 -11.44 12.22 -5.67
N GLY A 175 -12.35 12.15 -6.63
CA GLY A 175 -13.05 13.30 -7.13
C GLY A 175 -14.26 12.89 -7.95
N ASP A 176 -15.32 13.67 -7.85
CA ASP A 176 -16.50 13.53 -8.70
C ASP A 176 -16.30 14.43 -9.92
N GLY A 177 -16.42 13.86 -11.12
CA GLY A 177 -16.62 14.68 -12.30
C GLY A 177 -18.02 15.28 -12.24
N GLU A 178 -18.15 16.56 -11.91
CA GLU A 178 -19.46 17.23 -11.96
C GLU A 178 -20.03 17.18 -13.38
N ASP A 179 -21.35 16.98 -13.48
CA ASP A 179 -22.17 16.79 -14.71
C ASP A 179 -22.09 17.98 -15.70
N SER A 180 -20.93 18.22 -16.29
CA SER A 180 -20.78 19.17 -17.39
C SER A 180 -19.85 18.61 -18.46
N ASP A 181 -20.32 18.69 -19.70
CA ASP A 181 -19.80 18.04 -20.91
C ASP A 181 -18.32 18.35 -21.27
N ASP A 182 -17.54 19.04 -20.43
CA ASP A 182 -16.20 19.55 -20.80
C ASP A 182 -15.18 19.68 -19.64
N HIS A 183 -15.36 18.97 -18.53
CA HIS A 183 -14.34 18.91 -17.48
C HIS A 183 -13.70 17.53 -17.39
N ASP A 184 -12.75 17.30 -18.30
CA ASP A 184 -11.72 16.29 -18.12
C ASP A 184 -11.11 16.46 -16.73
N LEU A 185 -11.11 15.37 -15.95
CA LEU A 185 -10.32 15.24 -14.73
C LEU A 185 -8.94 15.87 -14.93
N ASP A 186 -8.56 16.82 -14.08
CA ASP A 186 -7.25 17.47 -14.11
C ASP A 186 -6.15 16.50 -13.63
N THR A 187 -5.97 15.44 -14.40
CA THR A 187 -4.96 14.40 -14.22
C THR A 187 -3.56 14.96 -14.29
N PHE A 188 -3.39 16.07 -14.99
CA PHE A 188 -2.14 16.82 -15.02
C PHE A 188 -1.86 17.43 -13.65
N GLY A 189 -2.78 18.19 -13.06
CA GLY A 189 -2.65 18.74 -11.71
C GLY A 189 -2.44 17.67 -10.64
N ILE A 190 -3.13 16.52 -10.76
CA ILE A 190 -2.91 15.37 -9.86
C ILE A 190 -1.49 14.83 -10.02
N ALA A 191 -1.05 14.63 -11.27
CA ALA A 191 0.28 14.12 -11.56
C ALA A 191 1.38 15.08 -11.06
N GLU A 192 1.20 16.40 -11.22
CA GLU A 192 2.13 17.40 -10.70
C GLU A 192 2.19 17.42 -9.17
N GLY A 193 1.04 17.45 -8.49
CA GLY A 193 0.98 17.41 -7.03
C GLY A 193 1.60 16.12 -6.46
N LEU A 194 1.32 14.98 -7.08
CA LEU A 194 1.90 13.69 -6.73
C LEU A 194 3.41 13.64 -6.97
N LYS A 195 3.89 14.20 -8.10
CA LYS A 195 5.33 14.28 -8.41
C LYS A 195 6.07 15.12 -7.38
N LYS A 196 5.55 16.30 -7.03
CA LYS A 196 6.14 17.16 -6.01
C LYS A 196 6.20 16.46 -4.65
N LEU A 197 5.12 15.77 -4.27
CA LEU A 197 5.05 15.02 -3.02
C LEU A 197 6.05 13.85 -2.98
N LEU A 198 6.07 13.02 -4.03
CA LEU A 198 6.71 11.70 -4.00
C LEU A 198 8.08 11.62 -4.69
N CYS A 199 8.46 12.58 -5.52
CA CYS A 199 9.70 12.53 -6.32
C CYS A 199 10.81 13.46 -5.81
N ASP A 200 10.52 14.37 -4.88
CA ASP A 200 11.53 15.25 -4.25
C ASP A 200 12.41 14.55 -3.20
N GLY A 201 12.23 13.24 -2.99
CA GLY A 201 12.98 12.41 -2.04
C GLY A 201 12.79 12.77 -0.55
N LYS A 202 12.04 13.83 -0.23
CA LYS A 202 11.64 14.16 1.15
C LYS A 202 10.70 13.09 1.72
N PHE A 203 9.72 12.68 0.92
CA PHE A 203 8.78 11.62 1.29
C PHE A 203 9.52 10.33 1.63
N ASP A 204 10.36 9.83 0.73
CA ASP A 204 11.07 8.55 0.94
C ASP A 204 11.96 8.57 2.19
N ARG A 205 12.66 9.69 2.43
CA ARG A 205 13.47 9.85 3.65
C ARG A 205 12.63 9.87 4.91
N TYR A 206 11.51 10.59 4.89
CA TYR A 206 10.62 10.70 6.04
C TYR A 206 9.95 9.36 6.35
N PHE A 207 9.41 8.69 5.33
CA PHE A 207 8.82 7.36 5.43
C PHE A 207 9.83 6.34 5.99
N LEU A 208 11.05 6.32 5.45
CA LEU A 208 12.12 5.43 5.91
C LEU A 208 12.54 5.71 7.36
N ASP A 209 12.57 6.97 7.79
CA ASP A 209 12.89 7.34 9.17
C ASP A 209 11.81 6.83 10.15
N ILE A 210 10.53 6.95 9.79
CA ILE A 210 9.43 6.38 10.58
C ILE A 210 9.59 4.86 10.69
N VAL A 211 9.79 4.16 9.57
CA VAL A 211 10.02 2.71 9.55
C VAL A 211 11.18 2.32 10.47
N LYS A 212 12.34 2.97 10.34
CA LYS A 212 13.53 2.68 11.14
C LYS A 212 13.31 2.95 12.63
N LYS A 213 12.58 4.01 12.98
CA LYS A 213 12.23 4.33 14.37
C LYS A 213 11.32 3.27 14.97
N THR A 214 10.26 2.89 14.26
CA THR A 214 9.32 1.86 14.73
C THR A 214 10.01 0.50 14.88
N GLN A 215 10.86 0.10 13.93
CA GLN A 215 11.68 -1.13 14.03
C GLN A 215 12.51 -1.16 15.31
N LYS A 216 13.21 -0.06 15.65
CA LYS A 216 14.02 0.03 16.88
C LYS A 216 13.18 -0.14 18.14
N ILE A 217 11.98 0.44 18.16
CA ILE A 217 11.07 0.37 19.30
C ILE A 217 10.52 -1.06 19.43
N HIS A 218 10.06 -1.69 18.35
CA HIS A 218 9.62 -3.08 18.35
C HIS A 218 10.73 -4.04 18.76
N ALA A 219 11.97 -3.82 18.31
CA ALA A 219 13.11 -4.63 18.73
C ALA A 219 13.38 -4.52 20.24
N LYS A 220 13.18 -3.32 20.82
CA LYS A 220 13.40 -3.03 22.24
C LYS A 220 12.29 -3.57 23.14
N TYR A 221 11.03 -3.39 22.75
CA TYR A 221 9.87 -3.64 23.61
C TYR A 221 9.02 -4.85 23.18
N GLY A 222 9.07 -5.24 21.91
CA GLY A 222 8.31 -6.40 21.39
C GLY A 222 8.78 -7.74 21.92
N ARG A 223 10.06 -7.85 22.31
CA ARG A 223 10.66 -9.06 22.93
C ARG A 223 10.18 -9.33 24.35
N LEU A 224 9.49 -8.39 24.99
CA LEU A 224 8.97 -8.56 26.35
C LEU A 224 7.64 -9.33 26.41
N LYS A 225 7.06 -9.69 25.25
CA LYS A 225 5.81 -10.47 25.13
C LYS A 225 6.03 -11.89 24.56
N SER A 226 7.26 -12.37 24.41
CA SER A 226 7.58 -13.73 23.92
C SER A 226 7.96 -14.66 25.05
#